data_AF-A0A223MN01-F1
#
_entry.id   AF-A0A223MN01-F1
#
_cell.length_a   1.000
_cell.length_b   1.000
_cell.length_c   1.000
_cell.angle_alpha   90.00
_cell.angle_beta   90.00
_cell.angle_gamma   90.00
#
_symmetry.space_group_name_H-M   'P 1'
#
loop_
_entity.id
_entity.type
_entity.pdbx_description
1 polymer ?
#
loop_
_entity_poly.entity_id
_entity_poly.type
_entity_poly.pdbx_seq_one_letter_code
_entity_poly.pdbx_strand_id
1 'polypeptide(L)'
;MVILEFLKSMIDNFGAAIIVPVIIGIIALFFRVKPQKAFLSALYAGVSLEGISLMVGAFTPIITPLVKNMADAMVNITGVNLNVFDVGWQATSLVAFSTSAGMIYLGLGIVLQTVLFLIKWTKCFQPSDLWNNYSYMVWGAMVIFATDNFALGIACMVLLNLYSLLISDMLAKRWSTYYQYPNCTIIAMHNIEPGIFAIVFDPILNAIGFNKLKLNPQTIQQKIGFMGEPMTIGFVLGGIIGILGNLSNLGSMAGWGSVLTAAVATAAVMAIFPKITGFFAQAFAPITEGARKFMGNTGDREWYIAVNDAVGYGEPATLTCGLLLMPVMVLIAFFLPGNQTLPVVDLVAIPYMVEGLVAVFNGNMAKVIVTGAIWFSVGLLMCTYTAPLFTEVAKGAGYAIPAGAAMITSFNILGKPLMGLIFLAFLSGSPLWIGVAVVAYVVCYAGYRMKQKNVEEYLETQAMKNAEAEA
;
A
#
# COMPACT_ATOMS: atom_id res chain seq x y z
N MET A 1 -18.89 5.80 -31.07
CA MET A 1 -18.68 7.24 -30.82
C MET A 1 -19.45 7.70 -29.58
N VAL A 2 -20.79 7.62 -29.56
CA VAL A 2 -21.64 8.07 -28.43
C VAL A 2 -21.30 7.44 -27.07
N ILE A 3 -21.04 6.12 -27.01
CA ILE A 3 -20.68 5.46 -25.74
C ILE A 3 -19.31 5.94 -25.23
N LEU A 4 -18.34 6.13 -26.13
CA LEU A 4 -17.00 6.63 -25.78
C LEU A 4 -17.05 8.09 -25.33
N GLU A 5 -17.87 8.92 -25.97
CA GLU A 5 -18.11 10.31 -25.57
C GLU A 5 -18.85 10.40 -24.24
N PHE A 6 -19.82 9.52 -23.99
CA PHE A 6 -20.52 9.45 -22.70
C PHE A 6 -19.60 8.98 -21.57
N LEU A 7 -18.80 7.93 -21.81
CA LEU A 7 -17.81 7.45 -20.84
C LEU A 7 -16.73 8.50 -20.58
N LYS A 8 -16.27 9.20 -21.62
CA LYS A 8 -15.34 10.32 -21.48
C LYS A 8 -15.96 11.46 -20.68
N SER A 9 -17.21 11.84 -20.98
CA SER A 9 -17.94 12.85 -20.22
C SER A 9 -18.13 12.47 -18.75
N MET A 10 -18.39 11.20 -18.45
CA MET A 10 -18.41 10.71 -17.07
C MET A 10 -17.04 10.84 -16.40
N ILE A 11 -15.96 10.48 -17.07
CA ILE A 11 -14.59 10.61 -16.54
C ILE A 11 -14.23 12.08 -16.31
N ASP A 12 -14.59 12.95 -17.25
CA ASP A 12 -14.24 14.38 -17.23
C ASP A 12 -15.05 15.16 -16.18
N ASN A 13 -16.24 14.69 -15.79
CA ASN A 13 -17.16 15.42 -14.90
C ASN A 13 -17.40 14.77 -13.53
N PHE A 14 -17.13 13.47 -13.36
CA PHE A 14 -17.36 12.79 -12.10
C PHE A 14 -16.06 12.56 -11.35
N GLY A 15 -16.02 12.98 -10.08
CA GLY A 15 -14.91 12.64 -9.19
C GLY A 15 -14.84 11.14 -8.93
N ALA A 16 -13.67 10.65 -8.52
CA ALA A 16 -13.48 9.23 -8.29
C ALA A 16 -14.36 8.66 -7.15
N ALA A 17 -14.85 9.49 -6.21
CA ALA A 17 -15.88 9.11 -5.23
C ALA A 17 -17.24 8.73 -5.85
N ILE A 18 -17.45 9.02 -7.14
CA ILE A 18 -18.65 8.66 -7.91
C ILE A 18 -18.33 7.52 -8.90
N ILE A 19 -17.22 7.62 -9.63
CA ILE A 19 -16.83 6.63 -10.64
C ILE A 19 -16.53 5.27 -10.01
N VAL A 20 -15.77 5.23 -8.93
CA VAL A 20 -15.35 3.98 -8.27
C VAL A 20 -16.56 3.17 -7.75
N PRO A 21 -17.52 3.77 -7.02
CA PRO A 21 -18.78 3.09 -6.64
C PRO A 21 -19.52 2.45 -7.79
N VAL A 22 -19.67 3.17 -8.92
CA VAL A 22 -20.40 2.66 -10.07
C VAL A 22 -19.73 1.39 -10.61
N ILE A 23 -18.40 1.41 -10.74
CA ILE A 23 -17.61 0.26 -11.18
C ILE A 23 -17.78 -0.92 -10.22
N ILE A 24 -17.65 -0.68 -8.90
CA ILE A 24 -17.84 -1.71 -7.86
C ILE A 24 -19.25 -2.30 -7.93
N GLY A 25 -20.28 -1.48 -8.14
CA GLY A 25 -21.66 -1.92 -8.32
C GLY A 25 -21.82 -2.84 -9.54
N ILE A 26 -21.24 -2.48 -10.68
CA ILE A 26 -21.27 -3.29 -11.91
C ILE A 26 -20.56 -4.63 -11.70
N ILE A 27 -19.37 -4.62 -11.09
CA ILE A 27 -18.61 -5.84 -10.79
C ILE A 27 -19.39 -6.74 -9.84
N ALA A 28 -19.99 -6.19 -8.79
CA ALA A 28 -20.82 -6.97 -7.85
C ALA A 28 -21.98 -7.66 -8.57
N LEU A 29 -22.67 -6.94 -9.47
CA LEU A 29 -23.75 -7.53 -10.28
C LEU A 29 -23.23 -8.63 -11.22
N PHE A 30 -22.05 -8.45 -11.83
CA PHE A 30 -21.42 -9.46 -12.68
C PHE A 30 -21.15 -10.77 -11.92
N PHE A 31 -20.68 -10.68 -10.67
CA PHE A 31 -20.52 -11.82 -9.77
C PHE A 31 -21.83 -12.32 -9.15
N ARG A 32 -22.99 -11.95 -9.73
CA ARG A 32 -24.34 -12.36 -9.32
C ARG A 32 -24.67 -12.00 -7.86
N VAL A 33 -24.07 -10.94 -7.33
CA VAL A 33 -24.48 -10.35 -6.05
C VAL A 33 -25.85 -9.71 -6.23
N LYS A 34 -26.76 -9.91 -5.25
CA LYS A 34 -28.12 -9.33 -5.31
C LYS A 34 -28.05 -7.80 -5.50
N PRO A 35 -28.89 -7.18 -6.35
CA PRO A 35 -28.80 -5.75 -6.65
C PRO A 35 -28.77 -4.83 -5.44
N GLN A 36 -29.54 -5.13 -4.39
CA GLN A 36 -29.51 -4.37 -3.13
C GLN A 36 -28.14 -4.42 -2.44
N LYS A 37 -27.51 -5.60 -2.37
CA LYS A 37 -26.17 -5.76 -1.80
C LYS A 37 -25.12 -5.10 -2.69
N ALA A 38 -25.26 -5.18 -4.01
CA ALA A 38 -24.38 -4.51 -4.96
C ALA A 38 -24.44 -2.98 -4.82
N PHE A 39 -25.65 -2.42 -4.67
CA PHE A 39 -25.85 -0.99 -4.41
C PHE A 39 -25.23 -0.54 -3.09
N LEU A 40 -25.45 -1.28 -2.00
CA LEU A 40 -24.82 -0.97 -0.71
C LEU A 40 -23.29 -1.07 -0.79
N SER A 41 -22.76 -2.06 -1.51
CA SER A 41 -21.32 -2.22 -1.73
C SER A 41 -20.73 -0.99 -2.44
N ALA A 42 -21.37 -0.56 -3.53
CA ALA A 42 -21.01 0.66 -4.25
C ALA A 42 -21.06 1.90 -3.31
N LEU A 43 -22.14 2.05 -2.55
CA LEU A 43 -22.32 3.19 -1.65
C LEU A 43 -21.27 3.23 -0.54
N TYR A 44 -20.92 2.09 0.06
CA TYR A 44 -19.85 1.99 1.06
C TYR A 44 -18.50 2.47 0.52
N ALA A 45 -18.17 2.11 -0.73
CA ALA A 45 -16.95 2.58 -1.37
C ALA A 45 -16.98 4.11 -1.56
N GLY A 46 -18.10 4.67 -2.00
CA GLY A 46 -18.23 6.11 -2.27
C GLY A 46 -18.15 6.94 -1.00
N VAL A 47 -18.91 6.55 0.03
CA VAL A 47 -18.89 7.19 1.35
C VAL A 47 -17.49 7.14 1.96
N SER A 48 -16.77 6.03 1.79
CA SER A 48 -15.41 5.91 2.30
C SER A 48 -14.43 6.84 1.58
N LEU A 49 -14.45 6.88 0.24
CA LEU A 49 -13.58 7.76 -0.55
C LEU A 49 -13.85 9.25 -0.29
N GLU A 50 -15.12 9.64 -0.15
CA GLU A 50 -15.51 10.99 0.24
C GLU A 50 -15.02 11.33 1.66
N GLY A 51 -15.25 10.43 2.63
CA GLY A 51 -14.80 10.60 4.01
C GLY A 51 -13.28 10.78 4.12
N ILE A 52 -12.50 10.03 3.32
CA ILE A 52 -11.05 10.17 3.26
C ILE A 52 -10.67 11.54 2.70
N SER A 53 -11.31 11.97 1.61
CA SER A 53 -11.04 13.26 0.96
C SER A 53 -11.31 14.44 1.90
N LEU A 54 -12.44 14.41 2.62
CA LEU A 54 -12.79 15.43 3.62
C LEU A 54 -11.75 15.51 4.76
N MET A 55 -11.31 14.36 5.26
CA MET A 55 -10.34 14.30 6.36
C MET A 55 -8.94 14.74 5.91
N VAL A 56 -8.45 14.29 4.75
CA VAL A 56 -7.16 14.76 4.20
C VAL A 56 -7.20 16.26 3.92
N GLY A 57 -8.31 16.77 3.37
CA GLY A 57 -8.52 18.19 3.12
C GLY A 57 -8.51 19.04 4.39
N ALA A 58 -9.09 18.54 5.49
CA ALA A 58 -9.07 19.23 6.78
C ALA A 58 -7.70 19.18 7.48
N PHE A 59 -6.98 18.08 7.33
CA PHE A 59 -5.73 17.83 8.04
C PHE A 59 -4.51 18.50 7.38
N THR A 60 -4.43 18.47 6.05
CA THR A 60 -3.23 18.92 5.31
C THR A 60 -2.86 20.39 5.56
N PRO A 61 -3.80 21.34 5.60
CA PRO A 61 -3.50 22.75 5.90
C PRO A 61 -2.91 22.98 7.29
N ILE A 62 -3.16 22.07 8.25
CA ILE A 62 -2.64 22.15 9.62
C ILE A 62 -1.18 21.70 9.66
N ILE A 63 -0.86 20.58 9.04
CA ILE A 63 0.45 19.93 9.16
C ILE A 63 1.49 20.51 8.20
N THR A 64 1.11 20.83 6.97
CA THR A 64 2.07 21.20 5.93
C THR A 64 2.97 22.40 6.31
N PRO A 65 2.46 23.50 6.89
CA PRO A 65 3.33 24.60 7.31
C PRO A 65 4.32 24.21 8.42
N LEU A 66 3.90 23.33 9.33
CA LEU A 66 4.72 22.85 10.44
C LEU A 66 5.84 21.97 9.94
N VAL A 67 5.52 21.09 8.99
CA VAL A 67 6.50 20.22 8.34
C VAL A 67 7.55 21.02 7.61
N LYS A 68 7.14 22.05 6.87
CA LYS A 68 8.07 22.94 6.17
C LYS A 68 9.01 23.65 7.14
N ASN A 69 8.47 24.30 8.18
CA ASN A 69 9.27 25.00 9.18
C ASN A 69 10.22 24.05 9.93
N MET A 70 9.74 22.85 10.24
CA MET A 70 10.52 21.80 10.86
C MET A 70 11.64 21.32 9.93
N ALA A 71 11.36 21.13 8.63
CA ALA A 71 12.36 20.76 7.63
C ALA A 71 13.47 21.82 7.57
N ASP A 72 13.12 23.11 7.52
CA ASP A 72 14.08 24.21 7.53
C ASP A 72 14.99 24.18 8.78
N ALA A 73 14.43 23.85 9.95
CA ALA A 73 15.21 23.68 11.18
C ALA A 73 16.12 22.44 11.14
N MET A 74 15.61 21.32 10.62
CA MET A 74 16.31 20.03 10.59
C MET A 74 17.40 19.98 9.51
N VAL A 75 17.28 20.74 8.42
CA VAL A 75 18.32 20.80 7.36
C VAL A 75 19.69 21.15 7.95
N ASN A 76 19.75 22.07 8.92
CA ASN A 76 21.02 22.46 9.56
C ASN A 76 21.58 21.40 10.53
N ILE A 77 20.76 20.44 10.96
CA ILE A 77 21.12 19.41 11.95
C ILE A 77 21.43 18.09 11.26
N THR A 78 20.57 17.65 10.34
CA THR A 78 20.63 16.32 9.70
C THR A 78 20.98 16.38 8.21
N GLY A 79 20.92 17.56 7.59
CA GLY A 79 21.11 17.71 6.14
C GLY A 79 19.91 17.25 5.29
N VAL A 80 18.80 16.87 5.92
CA VAL A 80 17.60 16.31 5.27
C VAL A 80 16.56 17.42 5.08
N ASN A 81 16.10 17.63 3.84
CA ASN A 81 15.04 18.58 3.52
C ASN A 81 13.73 17.86 3.17
N LEU A 82 12.78 17.82 4.10
CA LEU A 82 11.50 17.12 3.93
C LEU A 82 10.49 17.93 3.12
N ASN A 83 10.68 17.94 1.80
CA ASN A 83 9.88 18.73 0.84
C ASN A 83 8.82 17.90 0.08
N VAL A 84 8.72 16.60 0.36
CA VAL A 84 7.74 15.69 -0.26
C VAL A 84 6.71 15.28 0.79
N PHE A 85 5.44 15.65 0.53
CA PHE A 85 4.32 15.35 1.41
C PHE A 85 3.62 14.04 1.00
N ASP A 86 3.49 13.13 1.95
CA ASP A 86 2.75 11.88 1.76
C ASP A 86 1.23 12.10 1.87
N VAL A 87 0.54 12.07 0.73
CA VAL A 87 -0.92 12.28 0.61
C VAL A 87 -1.74 11.01 0.83
N GLY A 88 -1.08 9.86 0.98
CA GLY A 88 -1.73 8.59 1.23
C GLY A 88 -2.06 7.77 -0.03
N TRP A 89 -2.27 6.47 0.17
CA TRP A 89 -2.62 5.52 -0.88
C TRP A 89 -3.95 5.84 -1.56
N GLN A 90 -4.90 6.46 -0.86
CA GLN A 90 -6.21 6.79 -1.41
C GLN A 90 -6.16 7.93 -2.40
N ALA A 91 -5.51 9.05 -2.04
CA ALA A 91 -5.31 10.15 -2.99
C ALA A 91 -4.61 9.64 -4.26
N THR A 92 -3.66 8.74 -4.07
CA THR A 92 -2.92 8.09 -5.16
C THR A 92 -3.78 7.16 -6.00
N SER A 93 -4.72 6.42 -5.41
CA SER A 93 -5.67 5.60 -6.16
C SER A 93 -6.63 6.47 -6.99
N LEU A 94 -7.11 7.60 -6.43
CA LEU A 94 -7.93 8.57 -7.17
C LEU A 94 -7.17 9.07 -8.41
N VAL A 95 -5.91 9.50 -8.24
CA VAL A 95 -5.05 9.92 -9.36
C VAL A 95 -4.95 8.81 -10.40
N ALA A 96 -4.70 7.56 -9.98
CA ALA A 96 -4.57 6.43 -10.88
C ALA A 96 -5.83 6.22 -11.75
N PHE A 97 -7.00 6.20 -11.11
CA PHE A 97 -8.29 5.97 -11.78
C PHE A 97 -8.74 7.17 -12.61
N SER A 98 -8.28 8.39 -12.31
CA SER A 98 -8.58 9.58 -13.10
C SER A 98 -7.76 9.67 -14.39
N THR A 99 -6.70 8.89 -14.55
CA THR A 99 -5.94 8.86 -15.81
C THR A 99 -6.62 7.98 -16.86
N SER A 100 -6.61 8.42 -18.13
CA SER A 100 -7.12 7.61 -19.25
C SER A 100 -6.40 6.26 -19.35
N ALA A 101 -5.08 6.24 -19.07
CA ALA A 101 -4.29 5.02 -19.06
C ALA A 101 -4.72 4.05 -17.95
N GLY A 102 -4.96 4.55 -16.73
CA GLY A 102 -5.46 3.73 -15.63
C GLY A 102 -6.82 3.11 -15.96
N MET A 103 -7.74 3.89 -16.53
CA MET A 103 -9.04 3.38 -16.95
C MET A 103 -8.96 2.32 -18.04
N ILE A 104 -8.09 2.49 -19.04
CA ILE A 104 -7.85 1.47 -20.08
C ILE A 104 -7.25 0.21 -19.47
N TYR A 105 -6.25 0.37 -18.59
CA TYR A 105 -5.61 -0.76 -17.92
C TYR A 105 -6.56 -1.49 -16.97
N LEU A 106 -7.57 -0.83 -16.39
CA LEU A 106 -8.56 -1.53 -15.56
C LEU A 106 -9.26 -2.63 -16.37
N GLY A 107 -9.72 -2.30 -17.58
CA GLY A 107 -10.33 -3.27 -18.50
C GLY A 107 -9.35 -4.32 -19.00
N LEU A 108 -8.17 -3.90 -19.47
CA LEU A 108 -7.13 -4.81 -19.95
C LEU A 108 -6.63 -5.75 -18.85
N GLY A 109 -6.44 -5.23 -17.63
CA GLY A 109 -6.01 -5.93 -16.44
C GLY A 109 -7.00 -7.01 -16.05
N ILE A 110 -8.31 -6.73 -16.04
CA ILE A 110 -9.34 -7.75 -15.80
C ILE A 110 -9.22 -8.90 -16.80
N VAL A 111 -9.12 -8.59 -18.09
CA VAL A 111 -9.00 -9.61 -19.15
C VAL A 111 -7.71 -10.41 -18.96
N LEU A 112 -6.57 -9.72 -18.80
CA LEU A 112 -5.26 -10.34 -18.58
C LEU A 112 -5.30 -11.28 -17.37
N GLN A 113 -5.75 -10.80 -16.22
CA GLN A 113 -5.78 -11.55 -14.96
C GLN A 113 -6.71 -12.77 -15.05
N THR A 114 -7.87 -12.60 -15.69
CA THR A 114 -8.80 -13.70 -15.94
C THR A 114 -8.16 -14.74 -16.87
N VAL A 115 -7.55 -14.32 -17.97
CA VAL A 115 -6.85 -15.22 -18.91
C VAL A 115 -5.72 -15.96 -18.20
N LEU A 116 -4.84 -15.26 -17.49
CA LEU A 116 -3.72 -15.85 -16.74
C LEU A 116 -4.21 -16.91 -15.74
N PHE A 117 -5.32 -16.66 -15.05
CA PHE A 117 -5.90 -17.63 -14.13
C PHE A 117 -6.47 -18.86 -14.86
N LEU A 118 -7.19 -18.65 -15.96
CA LEU A 118 -7.83 -19.71 -16.76
C LEU A 118 -6.79 -20.61 -17.44
N ILE A 119 -5.71 -20.05 -17.98
CA ILE A 119 -4.60 -20.82 -18.58
C ILE A 119 -3.66 -21.43 -17.53
N LYS A 120 -3.97 -21.29 -16.24
CA LYS A 120 -3.19 -21.84 -15.11
C LYS A 120 -1.80 -21.23 -14.96
N TRP A 121 -1.62 -19.99 -15.39
CA TRP A 121 -0.39 -19.22 -15.18
C TRP A 121 -0.20 -18.85 -13.71
N THR A 122 -1.31 -18.56 -13.00
CA THR A 122 -1.33 -18.21 -11.57
C THR A 122 -2.32 -19.07 -10.78
N LYS A 123 -2.09 -19.28 -9.48
CA LYS A 123 -3.08 -19.90 -8.56
C LYS A 123 -4.05 -18.86 -7.98
N CYS A 124 -3.70 -17.58 -8.01
CA CYS A 124 -4.50 -16.49 -7.47
C CYS A 124 -5.56 -16.03 -8.48
N PHE A 125 -6.83 -16.08 -8.08
CA PHE A 125 -7.92 -15.44 -8.80
C PHE A 125 -7.91 -13.94 -8.51
N GLN A 126 -6.99 -13.20 -9.14
CA GLN A 126 -6.85 -11.76 -8.97
C GLN A 126 -8.10 -10.93 -9.30
N PRO A 127 -8.96 -11.31 -10.27
CA PRO A 127 -10.16 -10.54 -10.58
C PRO A 127 -11.18 -10.39 -9.43
N SER A 128 -11.01 -11.06 -8.29
CA SER A 128 -11.84 -10.80 -7.10
C SER A 128 -11.43 -9.55 -6.31
N ASP A 129 -10.22 -9.02 -6.53
CA ASP A 129 -9.71 -7.80 -5.89
C ASP A 129 -9.24 -6.78 -6.93
N LEU A 130 -10.18 -6.34 -7.76
CA LEU A 130 -9.92 -5.41 -8.87
C LEU A 130 -9.48 -4.03 -8.43
N TRP A 131 -9.78 -3.67 -7.18
CA TRP A 131 -9.41 -2.39 -6.61
C TRP A 131 -7.91 -2.19 -6.69
N ASN A 132 -7.14 -3.16 -6.23
CA ASN A 132 -5.69 -3.02 -6.08
C ASN A 132 -4.92 -2.86 -7.40
N ASN A 133 -5.59 -2.87 -8.56
CA ASN A 133 -4.99 -2.51 -9.84
C ASN A 133 -4.49 -1.07 -9.91
N TYR A 134 -5.01 -0.13 -9.11
CA TYR A 134 -4.46 1.24 -9.05
C TYR A 134 -2.96 1.23 -8.72
N SER A 135 -2.51 0.22 -7.96
CA SER A 135 -1.10 0.01 -7.62
C SER A 135 -0.21 -0.09 -8.85
N TYR A 136 -0.69 -0.67 -9.97
CA TYR A 136 0.07 -0.77 -11.22
C TYR A 136 -0.12 0.47 -12.08
N MET A 137 -1.37 0.98 -12.11
CA MET A 137 -1.76 2.11 -12.94
C MET A 137 -0.94 3.36 -12.66
N VAL A 138 -0.62 3.65 -11.40
CA VAL A 138 0.16 4.84 -11.05
C VAL A 138 1.56 4.79 -11.66
N TRP A 139 2.26 3.66 -11.54
CA TRP A 139 3.60 3.51 -12.12
C TRP A 139 3.58 3.60 -13.64
N GLY A 140 2.62 2.94 -14.29
CA GLY A 140 2.50 3.03 -15.74
C GLY A 140 2.09 4.43 -16.21
N ALA A 141 1.21 5.12 -15.50
CA ALA A 141 0.82 6.49 -15.82
C ALA A 141 2.03 7.44 -15.76
N MET A 142 2.91 7.27 -14.76
CA MET A 142 4.18 7.99 -14.69
C MET A 142 5.10 7.70 -15.89
N VAL A 143 5.19 6.45 -16.35
CA VAL A 143 5.97 6.10 -17.56
C VAL A 143 5.38 6.80 -18.80
N ILE A 144 4.06 6.77 -18.97
CA ILE A 144 3.39 7.40 -20.12
C ILE A 144 3.64 8.90 -20.11
N PHE A 145 3.48 9.53 -18.95
CA PHE A 145 3.69 10.96 -18.80
C PHE A 145 5.13 11.37 -19.10
N ALA A 146 6.12 10.60 -18.64
CA ALA A 146 7.53 10.94 -18.82
C ALA A 146 8.07 10.65 -20.24
N THR A 147 7.44 9.72 -20.97
CA THR A 147 7.98 9.21 -22.25
C THR A 147 7.09 9.48 -23.46
N ASP A 148 5.88 10.00 -23.24
CA ASP A 148 4.79 10.09 -24.22
C ASP A 148 4.46 8.75 -24.91
N ASN A 149 4.88 7.62 -24.32
CA ASN A 149 4.73 6.30 -24.91
C ASN A 149 3.68 5.46 -24.16
N PHE A 150 2.46 5.48 -24.70
CA PHE A 150 1.33 4.75 -24.14
C PHE A 150 1.59 3.23 -24.03
N ALA A 151 2.14 2.62 -25.08
CA ALA A 151 2.39 1.17 -25.12
C ALA A 151 3.44 0.76 -24.08
N LEU A 152 4.49 1.57 -23.90
CA LEU A 152 5.52 1.35 -22.90
C LEU A 152 4.97 1.39 -21.48
N GLY A 153 4.09 2.37 -21.20
CA GLY A 153 3.41 2.45 -19.90
C GLY A 153 2.50 1.26 -19.62
N ILE A 154 1.68 0.85 -20.58
CA ILE A 154 0.84 -0.35 -20.43
C ILE A 154 1.72 -1.60 -20.22
N ALA A 155 2.81 -1.74 -20.97
CA ALA A 155 3.75 -2.85 -20.78
C ALA A 155 4.38 -2.84 -19.38
N CYS A 156 4.69 -1.66 -18.82
CA CYS A 156 5.14 -1.52 -17.44
C CYS A 156 4.07 -2.02 -16.45
N MET A 157 2.81 -1.62 -16.62
CA MET A 157 1.70 -2.07 -15.75
C MET A 157 1.53 -3.59 -15.80
N VAL A 158 1.59 -4.17 -17.00
CA VAL A 158 1.51 -5.63 -17.21
C VAL A 158 2.65 -6.33 -16.49
N LEU A 159 3.91 -5.88 -16.65
CA LEU A 159 5.03 -6.55 -16.01
C LEU A 159 4.97 -6.44 -14.49
N LEU A 160 4.61 -5.27 -13.94
CA LEU A 160 4.38 -5.10 -12.51
C LEU A 160 3.27 -6.03 -11.98
N ASN A 161 2.19 -6.20 -12.73
CA ASN A 161 1.13 -7.14 -12.39
C ASN A 161 1.62 -8.60 -12.37
N LEU A 162 2.43 -8.98 -13.36
CA LEU A 162 3.03 -10.32 -13.42
C LEU A 162 3.96 -10.59 -12.23
N TYR A 163 4.79 -9.61 -11.83
CA TYR A 163 5.60 -9.70 -10.62
C TYR A 163 4.73 -9.83 -9.38
N SER A 164 3.70 -8.99 -9.22
CA SER A 164 2.79 -9.08 -8.08
C SER A 164 2.12 -10.45 -7.98
N LEU A 165 1.67 -11.02 -9.11
CA LEU A 165 1.09 -12.37 -9.15
C LEU A 165 2.09 -13.44 -8.73
N LEU A 166 3.34 -13.35 -9.19
CA LEU A 166 4.39 -14.30 -8.80
C LEU A 166 4.65 -14.25 -7.28
N ILE A 167 4.72 -13.04 -6.72
CA ILE A 167 4.95 -12.85 -5.28
C ILE A 167 3.76 -13.40 -4.48
N SER A 168 2.53 -13.05 -4.86
CA SER A 168 1.33 -13.54 -4.19
C SER A 168 1.16 -15.04 -4.33
N ASP A 169 1.40 -15.65 -5.49
CA ASP A 169 1.37 -17.10 -5.64
C ASP A 169 2.36 -17.80 -4.70
N MET A 170 3.57 -17.24 -4.58
CA MET A 170 4.59 -17.78 -3.68
C MET A 170 4.20 -17.68 -2.21
N LEU A 171 3.53 -16.58 -1.82
CA LEU A 171 3.16 -16.32 -0.43
C LEU A 171 1.73 -16.78 -0.08
N ALA A 172 0.95 -17.24 -1.06
CA ALA A 172 -0.49 -17.49 -0.90
C ALA A 172 -0.81 -18.43 0.27
N LYS A 173 -0.15 -19.60 0.28
CA LYS A 173 -0.32 -20.60 1.34
C LYS A 173 0.08 -20.05 2.71
N ARG A 174 1.22 -19.37 2.78
CA ARG A 174 1.77 -18.82 4.01
C ARG A 174 0.88 -17.75 4.60
N TRP A 175 0.45 -16.80 3.78
CA TRP A 175 -0.50 -15.76 4.18
C TRP A 175 -1.84 -16.38 4.62
N SER A 176 -2.39 -17.32 3.84
CA SER A 176 -3.65 -18.01 4.15
C SER A 176 -3.60 -18.73 5.50
N THR A 177 -2.48 -19.41 5.78
CA THR A 177 -2.27 -20.19 7.00
C THR A 177 -2.00 -19.28 8.19
N TYR A 178 -1.23 -18.21 8.04
CA TYR A 178 -0.99 -17.29 9.16
C TYR A 178 -2.25 -16.52 9.55
N TYR A 179 -2.90 -15.86 8.58
CA TYR A 179 -4.08 -15.03 8.82
C TYR A 179 -5.38 -15.83 8.98
N GLN A 180 -5.34 -17.15 8.84
CA GLN A 180 -6.50 -18.04 9.00
C GLN A 180 -7.66 -17.71 8.04
N TYR A 181 -7.33 -17.36 6.80
CA TYR A 181 -8.30 -17.21 5.71
C TYR A 181 -8.09 -18.32 4.68
N PRO A 182 -8.80 -19.46 4.80
CA PRO A 182 -8.61 -20.60 3.92
C PRO A 182 -8.76 -20.22 2.44
N ASN A 183 -7.79 -20.61 1.62
CA ASN A 183 -7.75 -20.36 0.17
C ASN A 183 -7.93 -18.89 -0.20
N CYS A 184 -7.41 -17.97 0.61
CA CYS A 184 -7.36 -16.54 0.33
C CYS A 184 -5.92 -16.04 0.41
N THR A 185 -5.60 -15.01 -0.37
CA THR A 185 -4.36 -14.26 -0.21
C THR A 185 -4.54 -12.83 -0.68
N ILE A 186 -3.66 -11.94 -0.24
CA ILE A 186 -3.63 -10.56 -0.73
C ILE A 186 -2.88 -10.47 -2.06
N ILE A 187 -3.31 -9.53 -2.90
CA ILE A 187 -2.73 -9.30 -4.24
C ILE A 187 -2.27 -7.87 -4.45
N ALA A 188 -2.40 -7.02 -3.43
CA ALA A 188 -1.86 -5.68 -3.46
C ALA A 188 -0.35 -5.73 -3.56
N MET A 189 0.16 -5.38 -4.74
CA MET A 189 1.59 -5.31 -5.04
C MET A 189 2.38 -4.61 -3.94
N HIS A 190 1.85 -3.49 -3.44
CA HIS A 190 2.50 -2.67 -2.44
C HIS A 190 2.58 -3.33 -1.05
N ASN A 191 1.65 -4.22 -0.68
CA ASN A 191 1.65 -4.86 0.65
C ASN A 191 2.26 -6.26 0.65
N ILE A 192 2.29 -6.92 -0.52
CA ILE A 192 2.89 -8.25 -0.65
C ILE A 192 4.37 -8.22 -1.03
N GLU A 193 4.85 -7.17 -1.72
CA GLU A 193 6.25 -7.01 -2.12
C GLU A 193 7.27 -7.19 -0.97
N PRO A 194 7.08 -6.61 0.24
CA PRO A 194 8.04 -6.75 1.33
C PRO A 194 8.28 -8.22 1.72
N GLY A 195 7.33 -9.12 1.45
CA GLY A 195 7.48 -10.55 1.69
C GLY A 195 8.68 -11.16 0.93
N ILE A 196 9.04 -10.66 -0.25
CA ILE A 196 10.25 -11.12 -0.97
C ILE A 196 11.51 -10.79 -0.17
N PHE A 197 11.58 -9.56 0.36
CA PHE A 197 12.70 -9.16 1.18
C PHE A 197 12.77 -10.00 2.46
N ALA A 198 11.62 -10.29 3.08
CA ALA A 198 11.56 -11.20 4.24
C ALA A 198 12.07 -12.61 3.92
N ILE A 199 11.72 -13.20 2.78
CA ILE A 199 12.19 -14.55 2.40
C ILE A 199 13.72 -14.61 2.33
N VAL A 200 14.34 -13.58 1.76
CA VAL A 200 15.80 -13.50 1.63
C VAL A 200 16.47 -13.19 2.98
N PHE A 201 15.85 -12.34 3.79
CA PHE A 201 16.42 -11.86 5.04
C PHE A 201 16.18 -12.80 6.24
N ASP A 202 15.14 -13.64 6.19
CA ASP A 202 14.78 -14.56 7.28
C ASP A 202 15.94 -15.47 7.73
N PRO A 203 16.69 -16.14 6.83
CA PRO A 203 17.79 -17.01 7.23
C PRO A 203 18.94 -16.25 7.89
N ILE A 204 19.18 -15.01 7.47
CA ILE A 204 20.19 -14.13 8.06
C ILE A 204 19.77 -13.78 9.49
N LEU A 205 18.52 -13.36 9.68
CA LEU A 205 17.97 -13.07 11.00
C LEU A 205 17.94 -14.31 11.90
N ASN A 206 17.65 -15.50 11.36
CA ASN A 206 17.76 -16.77 12.07
C ASN A 206 19.19 -17.02 12.56
N ALA A 207 20.19 -16.80 11.70
CA ALA A 207 21.60 -17.04 12.03
C ALA A 207 22.10 -16.13 13.16
N ILE A 208 21.63 -14.88 13.23
CA ILE A 208 21.95 -13.95 14.33
C ILE A 208 21.01 -14.08 15.55
N GLY A 209 20.10 -15.06 15.55
CA GLY A 209 19.28 -15.42 16.71
C GLY A 209 17.99 -14.62 16.89
N PHE A 210 17.56 -13.82 15.90
CA PHE A 210 16.32 -13.02 16.00
C PHE A 210 15.06 -13.88 16.11
N ASN A 211 15.08 -15.12 15.63
CA ASN A 211 13.97 -16.06 15.82
C ASN A 211 13.71 -16.44 17.29
N LYS A 212 14.72 -16.25 18.15
CA LYS A 212 14.62 -16.46 19.60
C LYS A 212 14.06 -15.24 20.33
N LEU A 213 14.02 -14.07 19.71
CA LEU A 213 13.42 -12.87 20.30
C LEU A 213 11.90 -13.03 20.27
N LYS A 214 11.29 -13.14 21.45
CA LYS A 214 9.85 -13.34 21.62
C LYS A 214 9.22 -12.03 22.09
N LEU A 215 8.71 -11.27 21.12
CA LEU A 215 7.90 -10.09 21.36
C LEU A 215 6.44 -10.51 21.27
N ASN A 216 5.77 -10.56 22.41
CA ASN A 216 4.36 -10.93 22.49
C ASN A 216 3.48 -9.67 22.35
N PRO A 217 2.53 -9.61 21.39
CA PRO A 217 1.63 -8.48 21.20
C PRO A 217 0.88 -8.08 22.47
N GLN A 218 0.35 -9.04 23.23
CA GLN A 218 -0.41 -8.78 24.45
C GLN A 218 0.47 -8.18 25.56
N THR A 219 1.68 -8.72 25.77
CA THR A 219 2.62 -8.18 26.78
C THR A 219 3.07 -6.77 26.41
N ILE A 220 3.31 -6.53 25.12
CA ILE A 220 3.66 -5.20 24.62
C ILE A 220 2.48 -4.25 24.81
N GLN A 221 1.27 -4.65 24.42
CA GLN A 221 0.07 -3.83 24.58
C GLN A 221 -0.22 -3.52 26.06
N GLN A 222 0.01 -4.47 26.98
CA GLN A 222 -0.11 -4.24 28.43
C GLN A 222 0.94 -3.26 28.97
N LYS A 223 2.19 -3.32 28.47
CA LYS A 223 3.27 -2.43 28.91
C LYS A 223 3.16 -1.02 28.34
N ILE A 224 2.81 -0.91 27.06
CA ILE A 224 2.65 0.38 26.40
C ILE A 224 1.31 1.00 26.82
N GLY A 225 0.29 0.19 27.12
CA GLY A 225 -1.01 0.64 27.59
C GLY A 225 -1.62 1.65 26.63
N PHE A 226 -2.16 2.75 27.17
CA PHE A 226 -2.77 3.81 26.36
C PHE A 226 -1.80 4.49 25.37
N MET A 227 -0.48 4.41 25.58
CA MET A 227 0.52 4.97 24.66
C MET A 227 0.62 4.18 23.35
N GLY A 228 0.11 2.95 23.32
CA GLY A 228 0.09 2.10 22.14
C GLY A 228 -1.12 2.33 21.25
N GLU A 229 -2.11 3.09 21.73
CA GLU A 229 -3.28 3.45 20.92
C GLU A 229 -2.85 4.36 19.77
N PRO A 230 -3.23 4.09 18.51
CA PRO A 230 -2.84 4.92 17.37
C PRO A 230 -3.19 6.40 17.55
N MET A 231 -4.28 6.71 18.27
CA MET A 231 -4.65 8.08 18.63
C MET A 231 -3.58 8.76 19.51
N THR A 232 -3.02 8.06 20.50
CA THR A 232 -1.98 8.58 21.38
C THR A 232 -0.67 8.78 20.64
N ILE A 233 -0.29 7.83 19.79
CA ILE A 233 0.87 7.94 18.89
C ILE A 233 0.70 9.18 18.00
N GLY A 234 -0.49 9.36 17.42
CA GLY A 234 -0.84 10.53 16.64
C GLY A 234 -0.70 11.83 17.42
N PHE A 235 -1.20 11.87 18.65
CA PHE A 235 -1.09 13.06 19.51
C PHE A 235 0.36 13.44 19.79
N VAL A 236 1.19 12.47 20.20
CA VAL A 236 2.61 12.69 20.49
C VAL A 236 3.35 13.12 19.23
N LEU A 237 3.11 12.44 18.11
CA LEU A 237 3.74 12.75 16.83
C LEU A 237 3.38 14.17 16.35
N GLY A 238 2.08 14.51 16.35
CA GLY A 238 1.63 15.85 15.98
C GLY A 238 2.17 16.92 16.91
N GLY A 239 2.36 16.60 18.20
CA GLY A 239 3.03 17.47 19.16
C GLY A 239 4.50 17.70 18.84
N ILE A 240 5.25 16.63 18.52
CA ILE A 240 6.67 16.73 18.12
C ILE A 240 6.81 17.58 16.85
N ILE A 241 6.02 17.28 15.82
CA ILE A 241 6.00 18.06 14.57
C ILE A 241 5.62 19.52 14.86
N GLY A 242 4.63 19.73 15.72
CA GLY A 242 4.19 21.05 16.15
C GLY A 242 5.29 21.85 16.84
N ILE A 243 6.05 21.23 17.75
CA ILE A 243 7.15 21.86 18.49
C ILE A 243 8.28 22.21 17.53
N LEU A 244 8.71 21.25 16.71
CA LEU A 244 9.79 21.45 15.74
C LEU A 244 9.41 22.46 14.65
N GLY A 245 8.14 22.48 14.25
CA GLY A 245 7.60 23.44 13.28
C GLY A 245 7.34 24.85 13.82
N ASN A 246 7.44 25.04 15.14
CA ASN A 246 7.23 26.33 15.81
C ASN A 246 8.42 26.81 16.65
N LEU A 247 9.64 26.29 16.45
CA LEU A 247 10.81 26.61 17.30
C LEU A 247 11.00 28.12 17.54
N SER A 248 10.76 28.96 16.54
CA SER A 248 10.86 30.43 16.64
C SER A 248 9.70 31.11 17.39
N ASN A 249 8.58 30.41 17.59
CA ASN A 249 7.31 30.94 18.12
C ASN A 249 6.88 30.28 19.44
N LEU A 250 7.67 29.36 20.02
CA LEU A 250 7.35 28.65 21.28
C LEU A 250 7.25 29.57 22.50
N GLY A 251 7.79 30.80 22.42
CA GLY A 251 7.61 31.81 23.47
C GLY A 251 6.21 32.45 23.51
N SER A 252 5.32 32.10 22.57
CA SER A 252 3.99 32.69 22.44
C SER A 252 2.88 31.66 22.64
N MET A 253 1.73 32.10 23.17
CA MET A 253 0.54 31.25 23.27
C MET A 253 0.02 30.81 21.89
N ALA A 254 0.25 31.61 20.85
CA ALA A 254 -0.07 31.25 19.47
C ALA A 254 0.76 30.05 18.97
N GLY A 255 2.05 30.01 19.27
CA GLY A 255 2.92 28.86 18.97
C GLY A 255 2.45 27.58 19.67
N TRP A 256 2.13 27.65 20.96
CA TRP A 256 1.54 26.52 21.69
C TRP A 256 0.16 26.10 21.16
N GLY A 257 -0.68 27.05 20.75
CA GLY A 257 -1.95 26.77 20.08
C GLY A 257 -1.77 25.99 18.78
N SER A 258 -0.75 26.35 17.98
CA SER A 258 -0.37 25.62 16.76
C SER A 258 0.12 24.21 17.07
N VAL A 259 1.00 24.04 18.07
CA VAL A 259 1.50 22.74 18.54
C VAL A 259 0.35 21.80 18.94
N LEU A 260 -0.56 22.29 19.79
CA LEU A 260 -1.67 21.49 20.30
C LEU A 260 -2.70 21.17 19.20
N THR A 261 -2.91 22.10 18.26
CA THR A 261 -3.77 21.85 17.09
C THR A 261 -3.20 20.74 16.22
N ALA A 262 -1.88 20.75 15.98
CA ALA A 262 -1.20 19.68 15.23
C ALA A 262 -1.32 18.32 15.94
N ALA A 263 -1.10 18.30 17.27
CA ALA A 263 -1.24 17.11 18.10
C ALA A 263 -2.67 16.53 18.01
N VAL A 264 -3.69 17.34 18.27
CA VAL A 264 -5.09 16.89 18.24
C VAL A 264 -5.53 16.49 16.82
N ALA A 265 -5.13 17.24 15.79
CA ALA A 265 -5.49 16.91 14.40
C ALA A 265 -4.87 15.56 13.97
N THR A 266 -3.60 15.33 14.30
CA THR A 266 -2.92 14.06 13.98
C THR A 266 -3.55 12.89 14.74
N ALA A 267 -3.89 13.08 16.02
CA ALA A 267 -4.63 12.10 16.81
C ALA A 267 -6.01 11.78 16.21
N ALA A 268 -6.74 12.79 15.75
CA ALA A 268 -8.05 12.63 15.12
C ALA A 268 -7.97 11.82 13.82
N VAL A 269 -6.98 12.11 12.96
CA VAL A 269 -6.73 11.31 11.75
C VAL A 269 -6.47 9.85 12.13
N MET A 270 -5.55 9.59 13.07
CA MET A 270 -5.22 8.23 13.49
C MET A 270 -6.41 7.46 14.08
N ALA A 271 -7.38 8.15 14.68
CA ALA A 271 -8.57 7.54 15.28
C ALA A 271 -9.74 7.33 14.29
N ILE A 272 -9.90 8.26 13.34
CA ILE A 272 -11.04 8.29 12.41
C ILE A 272 -10.72 7.49 11.15
N PHE A 273 -9.50 7.61 10.63
CA PHE A 273 -9.08 7.03 9.35
C PHE A 273 -9.38 5.53 9.25
N PRO A 274 -9.04 4.67 10.23
CA PRO A 274 -9.31 3.23 10.14
C PRO A 274 -10.80 2.90 10.07
N LYS A 275 -11.66 3.74 10.68
CA LYS A 275 -13.12 3.56 10.64
C LYS A 275 -13.68 3.89 9.26
N ILE A 276 -13.17 4.95 8.63
CA ILE A 276 -13.57 5.33 7.27
C ILE A 276 -13.11 4.27 6.26
N THR A 277 -11.87 3.79 6.36
CA THR A 277 -11.36 2.72 5.47
C THR A 277 -12.05 1.38 5.74
N GLY A 278 -12.55 1.13 6.95
CA GLY A 278 -13.40 -0.02 7.27
C GLY A 278 -14.66 -0.11 6.42
N PHE A 279 -15.28 1.02 6.04
CA PHE A 279 -16.39 1.02 5.08
C PHE A 279 -15.93 0.59 3.69
N PHE A 280 -14.73 0.99 3.29
CA PHE A 280 -14.15 0.56 2.01
C PHE A 280 -13.99 -0.96 1.98
N ALA A 281 -13.48 -1.57 3.05
CA ALA A 281 -13.36 -3.03 3.15
C ALA A 281 -14.72 -3.75 3.03
N GLN A 282 -15.76 -3.19 3.66
CA GLN A 282 -17.13 -3.72 3.56
C GLN A 282 -17.69 -3.69 2.13
N ALA A 283 -17.24 -2.77 1.28
CA ALA A 283 -17.65 -2.70 -0.12
C ALA A 283 -17.25 -3.95 -0.92
N PHE A 284 -16.17 -4.64 -0.55
CA PHE A 284 -15.66 -5.79 -1.30
C PHE A 284 -16.17 -7.12 -0.78
N ALA A 285 -16.59 -7.20 0.49
CA ALA A 285 -17.02 -8.48 1.08
C ALA A 285 -18.10 -9.22 0.27
N PRO A 286 -19.15 -8.55 -0.26
CA PRO A 286 -20.15 -9.22 -1.11
C PRO A 286 -19.59 -9.68 -2.46
N ILE A 287 -18.65 -8.95 -3.04
CA ILE A 287 -17.98 -9.31 -4.29
C ILE A 287 -17.15 -10.57 -4.10
N THR A 288 -16.37 -10.63 -3.02
CA THR A 288 -15.57 -11.81 -2.67
C THR A 288 -16.44 -13.04 -2.42
N GLU A 289 -17.59 -12.89 -1.76
CA GLU A 289 -18.57 -13.98 -1.58
C GLU A 289 -19.19 -14.44 -2.91
N GLY A 290 -19.54 -13.48 -3.78
CA GLY A 290 -20.05 -13.75 -5.13
C GLY A 290 -19.03 -14.49 -6.00
N ALA A 291 -17.78 -14.03 -6.00
CA ALA A 291 -16.67 -14.67 -6.70
C ALA A 291 -16.43 -16.10 -6.20
N ARG A 292 -16.42 -16.34 -4.87
CA ARG A 292 -16.36 -17.69 -4.27
C ARG A 292 -17.42 -18.63 -4.84
N LYS A 293 -18.69 -18.17 -4.84
CA LYS A 293 -19.83 -18.97 -5.29
C LYS A 293 -19.81 -19.21 -6.80
N PHE A 294 -19.45 -18.19 -7.58
CA PHE A 294 -19.29 -18.29 -9.02
C PHE A 294 -18.22 -19.32 -9.40
N MET A 295 -17.19 -19.46 -8.58
CA MET A 295 -16.03 -20.33 -8.83
C MET A 295 -16.12 -21.71 -8.15
N GLY A 296 -17.20 -22.04 -7.44
CA GLY A 296 -17.34 -23.23 -6.58
C GLY A 296 -17.17 -24.61 -7.22
N ASN A 297 -16.80 -24.72 -8.50
CA ASN A 297 -16.62 -25.96 -9.25
C ASN A 297 -15.33 -25.98 -10.12
N THR A 298 -14.17 -25.65 -9.57
CA THR A 298 -12.88 -25.74 -10.30
C THR A 298 -12.15 -27.10 -10.18
N GLY A 299 -12.81 -28.15 -9.68
CA GLY A 299 -12.22 -29.49 -9.54
C GLY A 299 -11.10 -29.56 -8.48
N ASP A 300 -10.18 -30.52 -8.62
CA ASP A 300 -9.08 -30.80 -7.66
C ASP A 300 -7.91 -29.78 -7.67
N ARG A 301 -8.06 -28.64 -8.37
CA ARG A 301 -7.00 -27.62 -8.44
C ARG A 301 -6.93 -26.86 -7.11
N GLU A 302 -5.72 -26.66 -6.58
CA GLU A 302 -5.47 -25.68 -5.53
C GLU A 302 -5.44 -24.26 -6.14
N TRP A 303 -6.23 -23.35 -5.59
CA TRP A 303 -6.31 -21.96 -6.01
C TRP A 303 -6.68 -21.06 -4.82
N TYR A 304 -6.32 -19.79 -4.93
CA TYR A 304 -6.54 -18.79 -3.88
C TYR A 304 -7.37 -17.64 -4.44
N ILE A 305 -8.22 -17.07 -3.59
CA ILE A 305 -8.99 -15.89 -3.90
C ILE A 305 -8.19 -14.67 -3.48
N ALA A 306 -7.99 -13.75 -4.42
CA ALA A 306 -7.43 -12.46 -4.07
C ALA A 306 -8.44 -11.70 -3.19
N VAL A 307 -8.01 -11.30 -2.02
CA VAL A 307 -8.79 -10.49 -1.08
C VAL A 307 -8.07 -9.18 -0.82
N ASN A 308 -8.84 -8.16 -0.48
CA ASN A 308 -8.29 -6.89 -0.07
C ASN A 308 -7.53 -7.03 1.26
N ASP A 309 -6.41 -6.32 1.39
CA ASP A 309 -5.51 -6.38 2.56
C ASP A 309 -6.20 -6.00 3.86
N ALA A 310 -7.33 -5.28 3.82
CA ALA A 310 -8.10 -4.94 5.02
C ALA A 310 -8.56 -6.13 5.87
N VAL A 311 -8.55 -7.35 5.32
CA VAL A 311 -8.83 -8.54 6.11
C VAL A 311 -7.67 -8.92 7.05
N GLY A 312 -6.42 -8.59 6.71
CA GLY A 312 -5.22 -8.91 7.52
C GLY A 312 -4.89 -7.82 8.56
N TYR A 313 -5.32 -6.58 8.32
CA TYR A 313 -5.00 -5.41 9.14
C TYR A 313 -5.23 -5.59 10.66
N GLY A 314 -6.34 -6.24 11.04
CA GLY A 314 -6.74 -6.40 12.44
C GLY A 314 -5.99 -7.50 13.20
N GLU A 315 -5.14 -8.27 12.54
CA GLU A 315 -4.38 -9.35 13.18
C GLU A 315 -3.41 -8.75 14.23
N PRO A 316 -3.37 -9.29 15.47
CA PRO A 316 -2.64 -8.68 16.58
C PRO A 316 -1.17 -8.34 16.31
N ALA A 317 -0.40 -9.24 15.70
CA ALA A 317 1.02 -8.98 15.42
C ALA A 317 1.19 -7.93 14.30
N THR A 318 0.35 -8.00 13.27
CA THR A 318 0.27 -7.03 12.16
C THR A 318 0.02 -5.62 12.69
N LEU A 319 -1.05 -5.47 13.47
CA LEU A 319 -1.43 -4.20 14.07
C LEU A 319 -0.32 -3.67 14.99
N THR A 320 0.18 -4.51 15.90
CA THR A 320 1.19 -4.08 16.89
C THR A 320 2.51 -3.72 16.23
N CYS A 321 2.99 -4.50 15.24
CA CYS A 321 4.19 -4.16 14.49
C CYS A 321 4.03 -2.85 13.72
N GLY A 322 2.89 -2.65 13.07
CA GLY A 322 2.62 -1.41 12.36
C GLY A 322 2.63 -0.19 13.29
N LEU A 323 1.97 -0.29 14.45
CA LEU A 323 1.96 0.77 15.46
C LEU A 323 3.37 1.10 15.98
N LEU A 324 4.21 0.09 16.21
CA LEU A 324 5.60 0.29 16.64
C LEU A 324 6.47 0.88 15.52
N LEU A 325 6.20 0.52 14.27
CA LEU A 325 6.94 1.03 13.12
C LEU A 325 6.58 2.48 12.78
N MET A 326 5.38 2.96 13.08
CA MET A 326 5.00 4.37 12.84
C MET A 326 6.02 5.38 13.41
N PRO A 327 6.33 5.40 14.72
CA PRO A 327 7.32 6.33 15.26
C PRO A 327 8.75 6.04 14.75
N VAL A 328 9.09 4.78 14.50
CA VAL A 328 10.40 4.40 13.94
C VAL A 328 10.59 4.98 12.55
N MET A 329 9.58 4.87 11.67
CA MET A 329 9.65 5.38 10.30
C MET A 329 9.68 6.91 10.25
N VAL A 330 8.98 7.57 11.18
CA VAL A 330 9.09 9.03 11.34
C VAL A 330 10.51 9.42 11.70
N LEU A 331 11.11 8.78 12.72
CA LEU A 331 12.49 9.08 13.11
C LEU A 331 13.45 8.84 11.96
N ILE A 332 13.33 7.70 11.28
CA ILE A 332 14.14 7.39 10.09
C ILE A 332 13.97 8.48 9.04
N ALA A 333 12.75 8.95 8.76
CA ALA A 333 12.54 9.98 7.74
C ALA A 333 13.34 11.27 8.01
N PHE A 334 13.53 11.66 9.27
CA PHE A 334 14.33 12.85 9.64
C PHE A 334 15.84 12.68 9.49
N PHE A 335 16.35 11.47 9.62
CA PHE A 335 17.79 11.20 9.68
C PHE A 335 18.32 10.46 8.45
N LEU A 336 17.44 9.90 7.60
CA LEU A 336 17.83 9.12 6.44
C LEU A 336 18.43 10.03 5.35
N PRO A 337 19.73 9.89 5.03
CA PRO A 337 20.37 10.73 4.04
C PRO A 337 19.73 10.57 2.65
N GLY A 338 19.49 11.69 1.97
CA GLY A 338 18.86 11.72 0.65
C GLY A 338 17.34 11.60 0.68
N ASN A 339 16.72 11.38 1.84
CA ASN A 339 15.27 11.42 1.97
C ASN A 339 14.74 12.86 1.86
N GLN A 340 13.59 13.03 1.22
CA GLN A 340 12.79 14.26 1.30
C GLN A 340 11.33 13.95 1.66
N THR A 341 10.98 12.67 1.79
CA THR A 341 9.61 12.23 2.07
C THR A 341 9.35 12.26 3.56
N LEU A 342 8.37 13.06 3.97
CA LEU A 342 7.76 12.90 5.28
C LEU A 342 6.55 11.97 5.14
N PRO A 343 6.59 10.76 5.73
CA PRO A 343 5.42 9.90 5.81
C PRO A 343 4.43 10.52 6.80
N VAL A 344 3.20 10.78 6.37
CA VAL A 344 2.17 11.41 7.20
C VAL A 344 0.89 10.61 7.12
N VAL A 345 0.24 10.59 5.95
CA VAL A 345 -1.06 9.94 5.80
C VAL A 345 -0.91 8.42 5.78
N ASP A 346 0.09 7.87 5.08
CA ASP A 346 0.32 6.42 4.99
C ASP A 346 0.98 5.82 6.25
N LEU A 347 1.25 6.61 7.29
CA LEU A 347 1.67 6.04 8.59
C LEU A 347 0.61 5.07 9.14
N VAL A 348 -0.67 5.41 9.02
CA VAL A 348 -1.78 4.52 9.39
C VAL A 348 -1.86 3.28 8.49
N ALA A 349 -1.19 3.30 7.34
CA ALA A 349 -1.19 2.21 6.40
C ALA A 349 -0.07 1.18 6.66
N ILE A 350 0.88 1.48 7.54
CA ILE A 350 1.99 0.56 7.87
C ILE A 350 1.52 -0.83 8.30
N PRO A 351 0.43 -1.01 9.08
CA PRO A 351 -0.08 -2.35 9.36
C PRO A 351 -0.43 -3.14 8.08
N TYR A 352 -0.99 -2.51 7.04
CA TYR A 352 -1.18 -3.18 5.74
C TYR A 352 0.18 -3.50 5.08
N MET A 353 1.13 -2.57 5.15
CA MET A 353 2.45 -2.70 4.51
C MET A 353 3.28 -3.87 5.06
N VAL A 354 3.04 -4.29 6.30
CA VAL A 354 3.81 -5.37 6.93
C VAL A 354 3.19 -6.76 6.74
N GLU A 355 2.01 -6.88 6.12
CA GLU A 355 1.32 -8.18 6.06
C GLU A 355 2.15 -9.28 5.40
N GLY A 356 2.85 -8.95 4.30
CA GLY A 356 3.79 -9.89 3.67
C GLY A 356 4.95 -10.30 4.58
N LEU A 357 5.47 -9.38 5.41
CA LEU A 357 6.53 -9.66 6.38
C LEU A 357 6.01 -10.57 7.50
N VAL A 358 4.85 -10.23 8.04
CA VAL A 358 4.22 -10.93 9.16
C VAL A 358 3.88 -12.37 8.78
N ALA A 359 3.32 -12.58 7.58
CA ALA A 359 3.05 -13.92 7.07
C ALA A 359 4.31 -14.77 6.98
N VAL A 360 5.39 -14.24 6.38
CA VAL A 360 6.67 -14.96 6.21
C VAL A 360 7.33 -15.27 7.55
N PHE A 361 7.35 -14.30 8.47
CA PHE A 361 7.96 -14.46 9.79
C PHE A 361 7.04 -15.14 10.81
N ASN A 362 5.86 -15.61 10.40
CA ASN A 362 4.87 -16.25 11.26
C ASN A 362 4.60 -15.45 12.54
N GLY A 363 4.42 -14.13 12.40
CA GLY A 363 4.13 -13.24 13.52
C GLY A 363 5.31 -12.86 14.40
N ASN A 364 6.55 -13.27 14.09
CA ASN A 364 7.73 -12.84 14.86
C ASN A 364 7.96 -11.33 14.72
N MET A 365 7.48 -10.56 15.69
CA MET A 365 7.47 -9.11 15.62
C MET A 365 8.86 -8.49 15.57
N ALA A 366 9.86 -9.09 16.23
CA ALA A 366 11.23 -8.55 16.22
C ALA A 366 11.79 -8.52 14.79
N LYS A 367 11.55 -9.59 14.03
CA LYS A 367 11.91 -9.65 12.62
C LYS A 367 11.09 -8.71 11.76
N VAL A 368 9.78 -8.62 11.98
CA VAL A 368 8.90 -7.71 11.24
C VAL A 368 9.36 -6.26 11.43
N ILE A 369 9.62 -5.82 12.66
CA ILE A 369 10.02 -4.44 12.96
C ILE A 369 11.37 -4.12 12.34
N VAL A 370 12.39 -4.97 12.50
CA VAL A 370 13.73 -4.68 11.92
C VAL A 370 13.70 -4.73 10.39
N THR A 371 13.05 -5.74 9.82
CA THR A 371 12.95 -5.89 8.36
C THR A 371 12.11 -4.78 7.75
N GLY A 372 11.00 -4.42 8.38
CA GLY A 372 10.13 -3.32 7.98
C GLY A 372 10.86 -1.98 8.02
N ALA A 373 11.57 -1.69 9.12
CA ALA A 373 12.38 -0.47 9.23
C ALA A 373 13.40 -0.35 8.09
N ILE A 374 14.12 -1.43 7.76
CA ILE A 374 15.09 -1.43 6.66
C ILE A 374 14.38 -1.26 5.31
N TRP A 375 13.39 -2.10 5.01
CA TRP A 375 12.73 -2.11 3.70
C TRP A 375 12.02 -0.79 3.41
N PHE A 376 11.28 -0.27 4.39
CA PHE A 376 10.53 0.96 4.23
C PHE A 376 11.45 2.19 4.23
N SER A 377 12.66 2.13 4.81
CA SER A 377 13.69 3.17 4.62
C SER A 377 14.10 3.29 3.15
N VAL A 378 14.35 2.16 2.49
CA VAL A 378 14.63 2.16 1.04
C VAL A 378 13.41 2.68 0.27
N GLY A 379 12.20 2.35 0.74
CA GLY A 379 10.95 2.90 0.23
C GLY A 379 10.88 4.43 0.28
N LEU A 380 11.29 5.07 1.38
CA LEU A 380 11.33 6.54 1.50
C LEU A 380 12.24 7.20 0.44
N LEU A 381 13.36 6.57 0.11
CA LEU A 381 14.25 7.03 -0.96
C LEU A 381 13.59 6.89 -2.35
N MET A 382 12.87 5.79 -2.58
CA MET A 382 12.10 5.61 -3.82
C MET A 382 10.99 6.66 -3.94
N CYS A 383 10.24 6.92 -2.87
CA CYS A 383 9.24 7.99 -2.82
C CYS A 383 9.85 9.35 -3.18
N THR A 384 11.00 9.66 -2.57
CA THR A 384 11.74 10.91 -2.82
C THR A 384 12.13 11.03 -4.30
N TYR A 385 12.61 9.95 -4.90
CA TYR A 385 12.98 9.93 -6.31
C TYR A 385 11.77 10.12 -7.24
N THR A 386 10.64 9.47 -6.94
CA THR A 386 9.45 9.49 -7.81
C THR A 386 8.54 10.70 -7.62
N ALA A 387 8.67 11.43 -6.50
CA ALA A 387 7.77 12.52 -6.12
C ALA A 387 7.60 13.61 -7.18
N PRO A 388 8.65 14.11 -7.88
CA PRO A 388 8.47 15.12 -8.92
C PRO A 388 7.54 14.64 -10.04
N LEU A 389 7.77 13.43 -10.54
CA LEU A 389 7.00 12.86 -11.64
C LEU A 389 5.57 12.55 -11.22
N PHE A 390 5.39 11.96 -10.04
CA PHE A 390 4.05 11.68 -9.51
C PHE A 390 3.24 12.97 -9.29
N THR A 391 3.89 14.05 -8.84
CA THR A 391 3.24 15.36 -8.65
C THR A 391 2.68 15.90 -9.97
N GLU A 392 3.43 15.78 -11.07
CA GLU A 392 2.95 16.24 -12.39
C GLU A 392 1.83 15.36 -12.94
N VAL A 393 1.90 14.04 -12.76
CA VAL A 393 0.79 13.13 -13.10
C VAL A 393 -0.47 13.47 -12.30
N ALA A 394 -0.34 13.74 -11.01
CA ALA A 394 -1.47 14.10 -10.16
C ALA A 394 -2.13 15.42 -10.61
N LYS A 395 -1.34 16.45 -10.94
CA LYS A 395 -1.85 17.70 -11.53
C LYS A 395 -2.58 17.44 -12.85
N GLY A 396 -1.99 16.64 -13.73
CA GLY A 396 -2.59 16.27 -15.02
C GLY A 396 -3.90 15.48 -14.86
N ALA A 397 -4.04 14.72 -13.79
CA ALA A 397 -5.27 14.01 -13.42
C ALA A 397 -6.32 14.88 -12.69
N GLY A 398 -6.06 16.19 -12.54
CA GLY A 398 -6.97 17.13 -11.87
C GLY A 398 -6.93 17.06 -10.33
N TYR A 399 -5.93 16.38 -9.75
CA TYR A 399 -5.77 16.36 -8.29
C TYR A 399 -5.22 17.69 -7.80
N ALA A 400 -5.94 18.32 -6.88
CA ALA A 400 -5.51 19.56 -6.26
C ALA A 400 -4.36 19.28 -5.28
N ILE A 401 -3.14 19.68 -5.66
CA ILE A 401 -1.98 19.61 -4.76
C ILE A 401 -2.30 20.44 -3.51
N PRO A 402 -2.21 19.85 -2.30
CA PRO A 402 -2.56 20.57 -1.09
C PRO A 402 -1.74 21.84 -0.90
N ALA A 403 -2.39 22.90 -0.42
CA ALA A 403 -1.75 24.19 -0.22
C ALA A 403 -0.53 24.08 0.72
N GLY A 404 0.62 24.54 0.25
CA GLY A 404 1.89 24.51 1.00
C GLY A 404 2.78 23.30 0.73
N ALA A 405 2.29 22.24 0.07
CA ALA A 405 3.11 21.10 -0.33
C ALA A 405 3.83 21.42 -1.64
N ALA A 406 5.16 21.25 -1.69
CA ALA A 406 5.91 21.47 -2.93
C ALA A 406 5.80 20.27 -3.88
N MET A 407 5.90 19.06 -3.33
CA MET A 407 5.74 17.80 -4.03
C MET A 407 4.91 16.84 -3.19
N ILE A 408 4.25 15.89 -3.86
CA ILE A 408 3.48 14.85 -3.20
C ILE A 408 3.98 13.46 -3.55
N THR A 409 3.65 12.49 -2.70
CA THR A 409 3.88 11.06 -2.91
C THR A 409 2.83 10.25 -2.17
N SER A 410 2.85 8.92 -2.33
CA SER A 410 2.26 8.00 -1.37
C SER A 410 3.34 7.05 -0.90
N PHE A 411 3.59 7.08 0.40
CA PHE A 411 4.60 6.19 0.99
C PHE A 411 4.22 4.72 0.87
N ASN A 412 2.92 4.42 1.03
CA ASN A 412 2.42 3.07 0.87
C ASN A 412 2.50 2.61 -0.60
N ILE A 413 2.29 3.45 -1.61
CA ILE A 413 2.22 2.98 -3.01
C ILE A 413 3.55 3.09 -3.75
N LEU A 414 4.23 4.23 -3.61
CA LEU A 414 5.48 4.51 -4.33
C LEU A 414 6.72 4.10 -3.54
N GLY A 415 6.58 3.79 -2.24
CA GLY A 415 7.65 3.33 -1.37
C GLY A 415 8.01 1.86 -1.56
N LYS A 416 8.06 1.38 -2.80
CA LYS A 416 8.23 -0.04 -3.18
C LYS A 416 9.50 -0.24 -3.99
N PRO A 417 10.63 -0.60 -3.36
CA PRO A 417 11.93 -0.63 -4.01
C PRO A 417 12.01 -1.54 -5.23
N LEU A 418 11.51 -2.78 -5.17
CA LEU A 418 11.58 -3.73 -6.30
C LEU A 418 10.70 -3.28 -7.45
N MET A 419 9.49 -2.80 -7.12
CA MET A 419 8.56 -2.29 -8.13
C MET A 419 9.09 -1.01 -8.76
N GLY A 420 9.76 -0.16 -7.98
CA GLY A 420 10.49 1.00 -8.43
C GLY A 420 11.62 0.64 -9.40
N LEU A 421 12.39 -0.43 -9.16
CA LEU A 421 13.41 -0.88 -10.11
C LEU A 421 12.83 -1.32 -11.46
N ILE A 422 11.70 -2.04 -11.44
CA ILE A 422 10.98 -2.41 -12.67
C ILE A 422 10.52 -1.13 -13.38
N PHE A 423 9.88 -0.21 -12.66
CA PHE A 423 9.47 1.08 -13.20
C PHE A 423 10.64 1.85 -13.83
N LEU A 424 11.80 1.94 -13.18
CA LEU A 424 12.98 2.64 -13.69
C LEU A 424 13.48 2.03 -15.01
N ALA A 425 13.40 0.71 -15.16
CA ALA A 425 13.74 0.06 -16.43
C ALA A 425 12.85 0.56 -17.57
N PHE A 426 11.53 0.66 -17.35
CA PHE A 426 10.59 1.20 -18.34
C PHE A 426 10.74 2.71 -18.53
N LEU A 427 10.93 3.47 -17.46
CA LEU A 427 11.16 4.91 -17.52
C LEU A 427 12.37 5.26 -18.38
N SER A 428 13.41 4.41 -18.37
CA SER A 428 14.61 4.62 -19.20
C SER A 428 14.36 4.53 -20.72
N GLY A 429 13.26 3.91 -21.15
CA GLY A 429 13.00 3.59 -22.55
C GLY A 429 14.00 2.62 -23.19
N SER A 430 14.98 2.11 -22.43
CA SER A 430 16.07 1.28 -22.94
C SER A 430 15.63 -0.17 -23.10
N PRO A 431 15.70 -0.75 -24.31
CA PRO A 431 15.38 -2.16 -24.53
C PRO A 431 16.23 -3.12 -23.69
N LEU A 432 17.46 -2.71 -23.33
CA LEU A 432 18.36 -3.51 -22.49
C LEU A 432 17.78 -3.67 -21.08
N TRP A 433 17.45 -2.56 -20.40
CA TRP A 433 16.96 -2.60 -19.03
C TRP A 433 15.57 -3.24 -18.94
N ILE A 434 14.71 -2.96 -19.92
CA ILE A 434 13.40 -3.63 -20.04
C ILE A 434 13.60 -5.13 -20.24
N GLY A 435 14.52 -5.53 -21.14
CA GLY A 435 14.87 -6.92 -21.37
C GLY A 435 15.37 -7.62 -20.10
N VAL A 436 16.21 -6.96 -19.31
CA VAL A 436 16.69 -7.48 -18.01
C VAL A 436 15.52 -7.69 -17.04
N ALA A 437 14.59 -6.73 -16.92
CA ALA A 437 13.42 -6.86 -16.06
C ALA A 437 12.52 -8.04 -16.50
N VAL A 438 12.28 -8.19 -17.81
CA VAL A 438 11.48 -9.30 -18.35
C VAL A 438 12.18 -10.65 -18.12
N VAL A 439 13.48 -10.74 -18.40
CA VAL A 439 14.25 -11.99 -18.18
C VAL A 439 14.27 -12.36 -16.70
N ALA A 440 14.46 -11.39 -15.80
CA ALA A 440 14.39 -11.62 -14.37
C ALA A 440 13.03 -12.20 -13.95
N TYR A 441 11.93 -11.65 -14.48
CA TYR A 441 10.60 -12.21 -14.25
C TYR A 441 10.51 -13.67 -14.74
N VAL A 442 10.90 -13.94 -15.99
CA VAL A 442 10.81 -15.28 -16.60
C VAL A 442 11.63 -16.30 -15.81
N VAL A 443 12.85 -15.95 -15.40
CA VAL A 443 13.72 -16.82 -14.61
C VAL A 443 13.10 -17.11 -13.24
N CYS A 444 12.64 -16.09 -12.52
CA CYS A 444 12.01 -16.27 -11.22
C CYS A 444 10.70 -17.07 -11.32
N TYR A 445 9.88 -16.80 -12.33
CA TYR A 445 8.64 -17.52 -12.59
C TYR A 445 8.90 -18.99 -12.94
N ALA A 446 9.81 -19.27 -13.88
CA ALA A 446 10.19 -20.64 -14.25
C ALA A 446 10.77 -21.39 -13.04
N GLY A 447 11.65 -20.76 -12.27
CA GLY A 447 12.22 -21.31 -11.05
C GLY A 447 11.15 -21.67 -10.01
N TYR A 448 10.21 -20.75 -9.76
CA TYR A 448 9.08 -20.99 -8.86
C TYR A 448 8.20 -22.13 -9.37
N ARG A 449 7.84 -22.15 -10.66
CA ARG A 449 6.99 -23.21 -11.25
C ARG A 449 7.64 -24.59 -11.20
N MET A 450 8.95 -24.68 -11.44
CA MET A 450 9.69 -25.94 -11.36
C MET A 450 9.84 -26.47 -9.93
N LYS A 451 9.90 -25.57 -8.93
CA LYS A 451 10.16 -25.90 -7.53
C LYS A 451 9.02 -25.50 -6.58
N GLN A 452 7.81 -25.41 -7.10
CA GLN A 452 6.69 -24.78 -6.38
C GLN A 452 6.47 -25.40 -5.00
N LYS A 453 6.35 -26.73 -4.92
CA LYS A 453 6.16 -27.46 -3.66
C LYS A 453 7.32 -27.23 -2.70
N ASN A 454 8.56 -27.28 -3.20
CA ASN A 454 9.75 -27.07 -2.39
C ASN A 454 9.82 -25.64 -1.82
N VAL A 455 9.42 -24.63 -2.60
CA VAL A 455 9.35 -23.24 -2.13
C VAL A 455 8.28 -23.10 -1.05
N GLU A 456 7.07 -23.62 -1.30
CA GLU A 456 5.98 -23.59 -0.31
C GLU A 456 6.39 -24.32 0.99
N GLU A 457 6.93 -25.54 0.90
CA GLU A 457 7.44 -26.31 2.04
C GLU A 457 8.60 -25.61 2.77
N TYR A 458 9.50 -24.97 2.04
CA TYR A 458 10.58 -24.18 2.62
C TYR A 458 10.03 -23.02 3.46
N LEU A 459 9.05 -22.28 2.93
CA LEU A 459 8.43 -21.17 3.64
C LEU A 459 7.70 -21.64 4.91
N GLU A 460 6.97 -22.75 4.83
CA GLU A 460 6.36 -23.38 6.02
C GLU A 460 7.44 -23.77 7.05
N THR A 461 8.53 -24.39 6.60
CA THR A 461 9.61 -24.85 7.48
C THR A 461 10.32 -23.68 8.17
N GLN A 462 10.60 -22.58 7.46
CA GLN A 462 11.19 -21.39 8.07
C GLN A 462 10.22 -20.70 9.03
N ALA A 463 8.93 -20.60 8.65
CA ALA A 463 7.89 -20.08 9.52
C ALA A 463 7.81 -20.84 10.85
N MET A 464 7.95 -22.17 10.84
CA MET A 464 7.98 -22.97 12.07
C MET A 464 9.18 -22.69 12.98
N LYS A 465 10.32 -22.22 12.45
CA LYS A 465 11.45 -21.77 13.29
C LYS A 465 11.15 -20.46 14.03
N ASN A 466 10.18 -19.71 13.54
CA ASN A 466 9.73 -18.45 14.10
C ASN A 466 8.54 -18.64 15.04
N ALA A 467 7.75 -19.70 14.83
CA ALA A 467 6.68 -20.12 15.72
C ALA A 467 7.18 -20.30 17.17
N GLU A 468 6.28 -20.07 18.10
CA GLU A 468 6.53 -20.29 19.51
C GLU A 468 6.87 -21.77 19.73
N ALA A 469 8.05 -22.05 20.29
CA ALA A 469 8.16 -23.24 21.12
C ALA A 469 7.50 -22.83 22.43
N GLU A 470 6.25 -23.24 22.64
CA GLU A 470 5.67 -23.24 23.99
C GLU A 470 6.68 -23.95 24.91
N ALA A 471 7.12 -23.24 25.94
CA ALA A 471 7.76 -23.82 27.11
C ALA A 471 7.09 -23.20 28.34
#